data_AF-W6LGA4-F1
#
_entry.id   AF-W6LGA4-F1
#
_cell.length_a   1.000
_cell.length_b   1.000
_cell.length_c   1.000
_cell.angle_alpha   90.00
_cell.angle_beta   90.00
_cell.angle_gamma   90.00
#
_symmetry.space_group_name_H-M   'P 1'
#
loop_
_entity.id
_entity.type
_entity.pdbx_description
1 polymer ?
#
loop_
_entity_poly.entity_id
_entity_poly.type
_entity_poly.pdbx_seq_one_letter_code
_entity_poly.pdbx_strand_id
1 'polypeptide(L)'
;MFRSRQFLSQVSLHLCVGVVSAPSRGIIQGTAVWSCRLLLSQAGYSALTSQAGKTLCQESYNLCCQGAVVANYCISNLHEGCVVHVASKLINTPIYVPVHGTYFDKSELLVSDKFGFITKLKSL
;
A
#
# COMPACT_ATOMS: atom_id res chain seq x y z
N MET A 1 1.68 41.12 -10.76
CA MET A 1 2.29 40.00 -11.50
C MET A 1 2.12 38.72 -10.68
N PHE A 2 1.01 38.02 -10.87
CA PHE A 2 0.74 36.76 -10.17
C PHE A 2 1.44 35.62 -10.92
N ARG A 3 2.47 35.03 -10.31
CA ARG A 3 3.09 33.80 -10.83
C ARG A 3 2.09 32.67 -10.65
N SER A 4 1.51 32.21 -11.76
CA SER A 4 0.81 30.93 -11.84
C SER A 4 1.79 29.82 -11.45
N ARG A 5 1.74 29.38 -10.19
CA ARG A 5 2.34 28.11 -9.80
C ARG A 5 1.57 27.02 -10.54
N GLN A 6 2.15 26.55 -11.64
CA GLN A 6 1.75 25.30 -12.28
C GLN A 6 1.82 24.20 -11.22
N PHE A 7 0.66 23.81 -10.68
CA PHE A 7 0.49 22.58 -9.90
C PHE A 7 0.65 21.40 -10.87
N LEU A 8 1.89 21.09 -11.26
CA LEU A 8 2.24 19.74 -11.65
C LEU A 8 2.24 18.92 -10.36
N SER A 9 1.06 18.50 -9.93
CA SER A 9 0.90 17.42 -8.96
C SER A 9 1.57 16.20 -9.56
N GLN A 10 2.85 15.99 -9.25
CA GLN A 10 3.57 14.80 -9.64
C GLN A 10 2.83 13.60 -9.04
N VAL A 11 2.13 12.86 -9.89
CA VAL A 11 1.41 11.65 -9.51
C VAL A 11 2.47 10.62 -9.13
N SER A 12 2.78 10.53 -7.84
CA SER A 12 3.66 9.49 -7.33
C SER A 12 2.89 8.18 -7.29
N LEU A 13 3.18 7.33 -8.27
CA LEU A 13 2.61 5.99 -8.40
C LEU A 13 3.59 4.99 -7.78
N HIS A 14 3.11 4.24 -6.80
CA HIS A 14 3.86 3.18 -6.14
C HIS A 14 3.40 1.82 -6.67
N LEU A 15 4.32 1.09 -7.30
CA LEU A 15 4.09 -0.24 -7.87
C LEU A 15 4.76 -1.28 -6.98
N CYS A 16 4.01 -2.30 -6.58
CA CYS A 16 4.56 -3.40 -5.81
C CYS A 16 3.83 -4.72 -6.06
N VAL A 17 4.52 -5.81 -5.78
CA VAL A 17 3.96 -7.15 -5.75
C VAL A 17 4.13 -7.68 -4.33
N GLY A 18 3.06 -8.18 -3.74
CA GLY A 18 3.09 -8.66 -2.36
C GLY A 18 2.01 -9.69 -2.08
N VAL A 19 2.08 -10.25 -0.87
CA VAL A 19 1.13 -11.24 -0.37
C VAL A 19 0.12 -10.55 0.54
N VAL A 20 -1.17 -10.82 0.31
CA VAL A 20 -2.28 -10.34 1.14
C VAL A 20 -2.27 -11.06 2.48
N SER A 21 -2.25 -10.30 3.58
CA SER A 21 -2.41 -10.82 4.95
C SER A 21 -3.46 -10.02 5.71
N ALA A 22 -4.20 -10.70 6.58
CA ALA A 22 -5.27 -10.12 7.40
C ALA A 22 -6.22 -9.18 6.61
N PRO A 23 -6.86 -9.64 5.53
CA PRO A 23 -7.81 -8.83 4.78
C PRO A 23 -9.02 -8.49 5.66
N SER A 24 -9.50 -7.26 5.55
CA SER A 24 -10.64 -6.75 6.31
C SER A 24 -11.57 -5.92 5.42
N ARG A 25 -12.82 -5.81 5.85
CA ARG A 25 -13.88 -5.09 5.16
C ARG A 25 -14.40 -4.00 6.08
N GLY A 26 -14.73 -2.84 5.53
CA GLY A 26 -15.22 -1.73 6.31
C GLY A 26 -15.88 -0.64 5.47
N ILE A 27 -16.25 0.43 6.14
CA ILE A 27 -16.83 1.63 5.53
C ILE A 27 -16.13 2.83 6.15
N ILE A 28 -15.58 3.73 5.33
CA ILE A 28 -14.94 4.97 5.77
C ILE A 28 -15.68 6.13 5.11
N GLN A 29 -16.25 7.03 5.92
CA GLN A 29 -16.98 8.21 5.46
C GLN A 29 -18.05 7.86 4.39
N GLY A 30 -18.80 6.78 4.62
CA GLY A 30 -19.85 6.32 3.70
C GLY A 30 -19.35 5.61 2.44
N THR A 31 -18.03 5.44 2.27
CA THR A 31 -17.45 4.72 1.13
C THR A 31 -17.05 3.30 1.55
N ALA A 32 -17.38 2.31 0.72
CA ALA A 32 -16.94 0.93 0.92
C ALA A 32 -15.42 0.84 0.86
N VAL A 33 -14.83 0.11 1.81
CA VAL A 33 -13.39 -0.07 1.94
C VAL A 33 -13.07 -1.54 2.13
N TRP A 34 -12.04 -1.99 1.42
CA TRP A 34 -11.33 -3.22 1.70
C TRP A 34 -9.89 -2.87 2.05
N SER A 35 -9.34 -3.48 3.09
CA SER A 35 -7.96 -3.22 3.49
C SER A 35 -7.23 -4.50 3.86
N CYS A 36 -5.90 -4.49 3.77
CA CYS A 36 -5.07 -5.61 4.20
C CYS A 36 -3.66 -5.14 4.58
N ARG A 37 -2.89 -6.02 5.19
CA ARG A 37 -1.43 -5.90 5.23
C ARG A 37 -0.86 -6.55 3.98
N LEU A 38 -0.09 -5.80 3.20
CA LEU A 38 0.61 -6.29 2.02
C LEU A 38 2.06 -6.58 2.39
N LEU A 39 2.48 -7.84 2.24
CA LEU A 39 3.81 -8.31 2.60
C LEU A 39 4.69 -8.37 1.34
N LEU A 40 5.76 -7.58 1.30
CA LEU A 40 6.70 -7.51 0.19
C LEU A 40 7.97 -8.23 0.61
N SER A 41 8.37 -9.24 -0.15
CA SER A 41 9.63 -9.94 0.09
C SER A 41 10.71 -9.36 -0.81
N GLN A 42 11.84 -8.98 -0.21
CA GLN A 42 13.02 -8.52 -0.90
C GLN A 42 14.16 -9.51 -0.67
N ALA A 43 14.91 -9.80 -1.72
CA ALA A 43 16.11 -10.62 -1.65
C ALA A 43 17.22 -9.89 -2.39
N GLY A 44 18.40 -9.83 -1.78
CA GLY A 44 19.54 -9.15 -2.37
C GLY A 44 20.85 -9.66 -1.80
N TYR A 45 21.94 -9.08 -2.30
CA TYR A 45 23.28 -9.31 -1.78
C TYR A 45 23.80 -8.00 -1.21
N SER A 46 24.64 -8.10 -0.16
CA SER A 46 25.30 -6.92 0.39
C SER A 46 26.22 -6.31 -0.66
N ALA A 47 26.17 -4.98 -0.78
CA ALA A 47 27.13 -4.23 -1.60
C ALA A 47 28.53 -4.20 -0.97
N LEU A 48 28.65 -4.52 0.32
CA LEU A 48 29.92 -4.60 1.02
C LEU A 48 30.62 -5.91 0.67
N THR A 49 31.78 -5.81 0.02
CA THR A 49 32.63 -6.94 -0.37
C THR A 49 33.08 -7.81 0.81
N SER A 50 33.08 -7.29 2.03
CA SER A 50 33.41 -8.03 3.26
C SER A 50 32.25 -8.86 3.83
N GLN A 51 31.03 -8.64 3.37
CA GLN A 51 29.82 -9.35 3.80
C GLN A 51 29.26 -10.14 2.62
N ALA A 52 29.92 -11.25 2.27
CA ALA A 52 29.40 -12.20 1.30
C ALA A 52 28.20 -12.95 1.90
N GLY A 53 27.00 -12.39 1.77
CA GLY A 53 25.78 -12.98 2.31
C GLY A 53 24.54 -12.57 1.50
N LYS A 54 23.64 -13.55 1.29
CA LYS A 54 22.30 -13.31 0.78
C LYS A 54 21.45 -12.73 1.92
N THR A 55 20.89 -11.55 1.70
CA THR A 55 19.97 -10.91 2.63
C THR A 55 18.54 -11.15 2.16
N LEU A 56 17.69 -11.58 3.09
CA LEU A 56 16.24 -11.66 2.91
C LEU A 56 15.59 -10.63 3.84
N CYS A 57 14.74 -9.77 3.29
CA CYS A 57 13.99 -8.78 4.04
C CYS A 57 12.51 -8.91 3.70
N GLN A 58 11.64 -8.60 4.64
CA GLN A 58 10.21 -8.53 4.43
C GLN A 58 9.71 -7.17 4.92
N GLU A 59 9.14 -6.40 4.01
CA GLU A 59 8.47 -5.15 4.30
C GLU A 59 6.96 -5.39 4.40
N SER A 60 6.28 -4.59 5.21
CA SER A 60 4.83 -4.63 5.34
C SER A 60 4.24 -3.26 5.12
N TYR A 61 3.31 -3.15 4.18
CA TYR A 61 2.53 -1.93 3.94
C TYR A 61 1.07 -2.15 4.31
N ASN A 62 0.42 -1.12 4.84
CA ASN A 62 -1.04 -1.10 4.91
C ASN A 62 -1.56 -0.75 3.52
N LEU A 63 -2.47 -1.55 2.98
CA LEU A 63 -3.16 -1.30 1.72
C LEU A 63 -4.63 -1.03 1.99
N CYS A 64 -5.14 0.07 1.43
CA CYS A 64 -6.54 0.46 1.48
C CYS A 64 -7.08 0.61 0.05
N CYS A 65 -8.13 -0.14 -0.24
CA CYS A 65 -8.90 -0.07 -1.48
C CYS A 65 -10.23 0.60 -1.18
N GLN A 66 -10.40 1.84 -1.61
CA GLN A 66 -11.57 2.67 -1.33
C GLN A 66 -12.42 2.89 -2.58
N GLY A 67 -13.69 2.52 -2.51
CA GLY A 67 -14.62 2.65 -3.63
C GLY A 67 -15.41 1.38 -3.82
N ALA A 68 -16.64 1.51 -4.29
CA ALA A 68 -17.56 0.39 -4.38
C ALA A 68 -17.05 -0.66 -5.39
N VAL A 69 -16.47 -0.23 -6.51
CA VAL A 69 -16.03 -1.14 -7.56
C VAL A 69 -14.79 -1.91 -7.10
N VAL A 70 -13.76 -1.20 -6.65
CA VAL A 70 -12.50 -1.82 -6.22
C VAL A 70 -12.68 -2.65 -4.95
N ALA A 71 -13.44 -2.17 -3.96
CA ALA A 71 -13.66 -2.92 -2.72
C ALA A 71 -14.43 -4.21 -3.00
N ASN A 72 -15.47 -4.18 -3.85
CA ASN A 72 -16.21 -5.39 -4.23
C ASN A 72 -15.35 -6.39 -5.01
N TYR A 73 -14.49 -5.91 -5.92
CA TYR A 73 -13.51 -6.76 -6.58
C TYR A 73 -12.59 -7.45 -5.56
N CYS A 74 -11.99 -6.68 -4.64
CA CYS A 74 -11.09 -7.23 -3.62
C CYS A 74 -11.80 -8.25 -2.72
N ILE A 75 -13.00 -7.92 -2.26
CA ILE A 75 -13.84 -8.77 -1.41
C ILE A 75 -14.14 -10.13 -2.07
N SER A 76 -14.37 -10.12 -3.38
CA SER A 76 -14.80 -11.31 -4.12
C SER A 76 -13.63 -12.19 -4.58
N ASN A 77 -12.45 -11.60 -4.79
CA ASN A 77 -11.34 -12.28 -5.47
C ASN A 77 -10.09 -12.48 -4.59
N LEU A 78 -9.93 -11.66 -3.54
CA LEU A 78 -8.72 -11.61 -2.72
C LEU A 78 -8.99 -12.16 -1.32
N HIS A 79 -8.14 -13.09 -0.91
CA HIS A 79 -8.13 -13.72 0.39
C HIS A 79 -6.70 -13.75 0.92
N GLU A 80 -6.54 -14.14 2.19
CA GLU A 80 -5.22 -14.25 2.81
C GLU A 80 -4.33 -15.25 2.05
N GLY A 81 -3.08 -14.89 1.79
CA GLY A 81 -2.14 -15.70 1.00
C GLY A 81 -2.15 -15.40 -0.51
N CYS A 82 -3.10 -14.61 -1.02
CA CYS A 82 -3.08 -14.18 -2.43
C CYS A 82 -1.85 -13.33 -2.75
N VAL A 83 -1.17 -13.64 -3.85
CA VAL A 83 -0.15 -12.78 -4.46
C VAL A 83 -0.83 -11.78 -5.39
N VAL A 84 -0.61 -10.50 -5.15
CA VAL A 84 -1.25 -9.41 -5.88
C VAL A 84 -0.21 -8.44 -6.44
N HIS A 85 -0.48 -7.89 -7.63
CA HIS A 85 0.20 -6.72 -8.16
C HIS A 85 -0.66 -5.49 -7.87
N VAL A 86 -0.03 -4.44 -7.34
CA VAL A 86 -0.71 -3.23 -6.87
C VAL A 86 -0.05 -2.01 -7.46
N ALA A 87 -0.84 -1.18 -8.12
CA ALA A 87 -0.50 0.19 -8.46
C ALA A 87 -1.31 1.13 -7.57
N SER A 88 -0.63 1.91 -6.73
CA SER A 88 -1.27 2.67 -5.66
C SER A 88 -0.63 4.05 -5.47
N LYS A 89 -1.30 4.90 -4.71
CA LYS A 89 -0.74 6.16 -4.22
C LYS A 89 -0.18 5.92 -2.82
N LEU A 90 1.08 6.28 -2.59
CA LEU A 90 1.62 6.29 -1.23
C LEU A 90 1.12 7.55 -0.49
N ILE A 91 0.40 7.35 0.59
CA ILE A 91 -0.12 8.41 1.46
C ILE A 91 0.62 8.34 2.78
N ASN A 92 1.22 9.47 3.17
CA ASN A 92 1.81 9.65 4.48
C ASN A 92 0.91 10.61 5.26
N THR A 93 0.38 10.15 6.38
CA THR A 93 -0.48 10.95 7.25
C THR A 93 0.15 11.03 8.64
N PRO A 94 0.42 12.23 9.17
CA PRO A 94 0.88 12.37 10.54
C PRO A 94 -0.27 12.03 11.50
N ILE A 95 0.00 11.18 12.48
CA ILE A 95 -0.95 10.79 13.52
C ILE A 95 -0.36 11.19 14.86
N TYR A 96 -1.11 12.00 15.62
CA TYR A 96 -0.75 12.30 17.00
C TYR A 96 -1.00 11.07 17.87
N VAL A 97 0.03 10.64 18.60
CA VAL A 97 -0.05 9.51 19.55
C VAL A 97 0.08 10.07 20.98
N PRO A 98 -1.05 10.22 21.71
CA PRO A 98 -1.05 10.89 23.01
C PRO A 98 -0.14 10.24 24.04
N VAL A 99 -0.03 8.90 24.02
CA VAL A 99 0.81 8.13 24.96
C VAL A 99 2.28 8.51 24.85
N HIS A 100 2.74 8.93 23.66
CA HIS A 100 4.11 9.36 23.42
C HIS A 100 4.25 10.89 23.38
N GLY A 101 3.15 11.63 23.47
CA GLY A 101 3.14 13.09 23.35
C GLY A 101 3.70 13.61 22.01
N THR A 102 3.71 12.79 20.95
CA THR A 102 4.36 13.11 19.67
C THR A 102 3.57 12.62 18.46
N TYR A 103 3.96 13.08 17.27
CA TYR A 103 3.39 12.65 15.99
C TYR A 103 4.23 11.53 15.38
N PHE A 104 3.54 10.57 14.75
CA PHE A 104 4.15 9.52 13.93
C PHE A 104 3.58 9.57 12.53
N ASP A 105 4.45 9.42 11.52
CA ASP A 105 4.00 9.30 10.15
C ASP A 105 3.50 7.87 9.88
N LYS A 106 2.21 7.77 9.55
CA LYS A 106 1.62 6.53 9.05
C LYS A 106 1.66 6.56 7.53
N SER A 107 2.37 5.60 6.95
CA SER A 107 2.36 5.35 5.50
C SER A 107 1.33 4.28 5.14
N GLU A 108 0.56 4.55 4.09
CA GLU A 108 -0.48 3.66 3.56
C GLU A 108 -0.52 3.73 2.04
N LEU A 109 -0.75 2.58 1.40
CA LEU A 109 -1.00 2.47 -0.02
C LEU A 109 -2.50 2.62 -0.28
N LEU A 110 -2.89 3.61 -1.08
CA LEU A 110 -4.27 3.83 -1.47
C LEU A 110 -4.52 3.44 -2.92
N VAL A 111 -5.51 2.59 -3.12
CA VAL A 111 -6.15 2.32 -4.42
C VAL A 111 -7.59 2.79 -4.32
N SER A 112 -8.11 3.42 -5.37
CA SER A 112 -9.51 3.86 -5.42
C SER A 112 -10.13 3.60 -6.77
N ASP A 113 -11.46 3.72 -6.87
CA ASP A 113 -12.18 3.61 -8.14
C ASP A 113 -11.67 4.60 -9.22
N LYS A 114 -11.00 5.68 -8.81
CA LYS A 114 -10.46 6.71 -9.71
C LYS A 114 -8.94 6.64 -9.88
N PHE A 115 -8.24 5.80 -9.12
CA PHE A 115 -6.78 5.80 -9.11
C PHE A 115 -6.18 4.46 -8.70
N GLY A 116 -5.21 3.99 -9.48
CA GLY A 116 -4.50 2.75 -9.21
C GLY A 116 -5.33 1.52 -9.57
N PHE A 117 -4.76 0.34 -9.31
CA PHE A 117 -5.43 -0.93 -9.50
C PHE A 117 -4.76 -2.01 -8.65
N ILE A 118 -5.50 -3.09 -8.43
CA ILE A 118 -5.02 -4.29 -7.77
C ILE A 118 -5.45 -5.50 -8.58
N THR A 119 -4.53 -6.41 -8.85
CA THR A 119 -4.77 -7.60 -9.66
C THR A 119 -4.21 -8.83 -8.97
N LYS A 120 -5.04 -9.86 -8.82
CA LYS A 120 -4.60 -11.19 -8.35
C LYS A 120 -3.71 -11.84 -9.39
N LEU A 121 -2.50 -12.24 -8.97
CA LEU A 121 -1.57 -13.00 -9.80
C LEU A 121 -1.66 -14.50 -9.53
N LYS A 122 -1.68 -14.88 -8.24
CA LYS A 122 -1.69 -16.29 -7.80
C LYS A 122 -2.34 -16.42 -6.42
N SER A 123 -2.91 -17.58 -6.12
CA SER A 123 -3.18 -17.99 -4.73
C SER A 123 -2.10 -18.99 -4.31
N LEU A 124 -1.49 -18.75 -3.15
CA LEU A 124 -0.75 -19.79 -2.44
C LEU A 124 -1.72 -20.82 -1.85
#